data_AF-A0A924NE49-F1
#
_entry.id   AF-A0A924NE49-F1
#
_cell.length_a   1.000
_cell.length_b   1.000
_cell.length_c   1.000
_cell.angle_alpha   90.00
_cell.angle_beta   90.00
_cell.angle_gamma   90.00
#
_symmetry.space_group_name_H-M   'P 1'
#
loop_
_entity.id
_entity.type
_entity.pdbx_description
1 polymer ?
#
loop_
_entity_poly.entity_id
_entity_poly.type
_entity_poly.pdbx_seq_one_letter_code
_entity_poly.pdbx_strand_id
1 'polypeptide(L)'
;MIYTQGSPRLISPARVRRINALMMTCGHYERSGEFACRLRLPGKSGVGGGIFALAPGRASIAVWSPGLNAQGNFTLGTAAVEVLAREAGWFVFG
;
A
#
# COMPACT_ATOMS: atom_id res chain seq x y z
N MET A 1 -0.60 -4.68 8.90
CA MET A 1 -1.90 -5.38 8.89
C MET A 1 -2.70 -4.89 10.09
N ILE A 2 -3.98 -4.57 9.92
CA ILE A 2 -4.84 -4.14 11.03
C ILE A 2 -5.47 -5.38 11.66
N TYR A 3 -5.57 -5.38 12.99
CA TYR A 3 -6.38 -6.33 13.72
C TYR A 3 -7.66 -5.62 14.14
N THR A 4 -8.80 -6.02 13.58
CA THR A 4 -10.11 -5.51 13.97
C THR A 4 -10.48 -6.11 15.32
N GLN A 5 -10.98 -5.30 16.25
CA GLN A 5 -11.44 -5.81 17.55
C GLN A 5 -12.58 -6.81 17.34
N GLY A 6 -12.54 -7.93 18.07
CA GLY A 6 -13.51 -9.02 17.94
C GLY A 6 -13.23 -10.01 16.79
N SER A 7 -12.24 -9.75 15.93
CA SER A 7 -11.84 -10.69 14.88
C SER A 7 -10.68 -11.60 15.34
N PRO A 8 -10.70 -12.91 15.03
CA PRO A 8 -9.59 -13.80 15.34
C PRO A 8 -8.33 -13.40 14.57
N ARG A 9 -7.14 -13.61 15.16
CA ARG A 9 -5.88 -13.40 14.44
C ARG A 9 -5.70 -14.49 13.39
N LEU A 10 -5.91 -14.14 12.13
CA LEU A 10 -5.76 -15.06 11.00
C LEU A 10 -4.29 -15.32 10.63
N ILE A 11 -3.40 -14.35 10.89
CA ILE A 11 -2.00 -14.40 10.47
C ILE A 11 -1.09 -14.08 11.65
N SER A 12 -0.05 -14.90 11.84
CA SER A 12 0.91 -14.73 12.94
C SER A 12 1.71 -13.43 12.80
N PRO A 13 2.14 -12.80 13.91
CA PRO A 13 2.89 -11.54 13.86
C PRO A 13 4.16 -11.61 12.99
N ALA A 14 4.86 -12.76 13.01
CA ALA A 14 6.04 -12.98 12.19
C ALA A 14 5.72 -12.98 10.68
N ARG A 15 4.60 -13.59 10.27
CA ARG A 15 4.15 -13.57 8.88
C ARG A 15 3.69 -12.16 8.48
N VAL A 16 3.00 -11.43 9.35
CA VAL A 16 2.60 -10.03 9.09
C VAL A 16 3.82 -9.15 8.80
N ARG A 17 4.89 -9.26 9.59
CA ARG A 17 6.13 -8.51 9.33
C ARG A 17 6.73 -8.84 7.96
N ARG A 18 6.79 -10.13 7.60
CA ARG A 18 7.30 -10.57 6.28
C ARG A 18 6.43 -10.07 5.12
N ILE A 19 5.11 -10.16 5.25
CA ILE A 19 4.16 -9.67 4.24
C ILE A 19 4.33 -8.16 4.05
N ASN A 20 4.37 -7.38 5.13
CA ASN A 20 4.59 -5.93 5.04
C ASN A 20 5.92 -5.60 4.35
N ALA A 21 7.00 -6.33 4.68
CA ALA A 21 8.30 -6.14 4.05
C ALA A 21 8.25 -6.43 2.55
N LEU A 22 7.64 -7.54 2.14
CA LEU A 22 7.46 -7.88 0.72
C LEU A 22 6.62 -6.84 -0.02
N MET A 23 5.50 -6.42 0.57
CA MET A 23 4.66 -5.36 0.01
C MET A 23 5.44 -4.04 -0.17
N MET A 24 6.36 -3.72 0.73
CA MET A 24 7.24 -2.55 0.58
C MET A 24 8.25 -2.71 -0.58
N THR A 25 8.87 -3.88 -0.71
CA THR A 25 10.03 -4.04 -1.60
C THR A 25 9.70 -4.57 -2.99
N CYS A 26 8.59 -5.30 -3.15
CA CYS A 26 8.19 -5.91 -4.42
C CYS A 26 6.68 -5.78 -4.73
N GLY A 27 5.97 -4.90 -4.03
CA GLY A 27 4.53 -4.72 -4.20
C GLY A 27 4.10 -4.11 -5.54
N HIS A 28 4.98 -3.36 -6.18
CA HIS A 28 4.69 -2.49 -7.32
C HIS A 28 5.61 -2.72 -8.52
N TYR A 29 5.95 -3.99 -8.79
CA TYR A 29 6.83 -4.38 -9.89
C TYR A 29 8.17 -3.62 -9.81
N GLU A 30 8.68 -3.12 -10.93
CA GLU A 30 9.93 -2.36 -11.02
C GLU A 30 9.88 -1.03 -10.24
N ARG A 31 8.68 -0.54 -9.89
CA ARG A 31 8.46 0.74 -9.19
C ARG A 31 8.31 0.61 -7.69
N SER A 32 8.57 -0.56 -7.12
CA SER A 32 8.46 -0.78 -5.67
C SER A 32 9.36 0.14 -4.85
N GLY A 33 10.57 0.44 -5.34
CA GLY A 33 11.48 1.41 -4.70
C GLY A 33 10.92 2.84 -4.69
N GLU A 34 10.43 3.32 -5.84
CA GLU A 34 9.80 4.65 -5.95
C GLU A 34 8.57 4.75 -5.03
N PHE A 35 7.72 3.73 -5.03
CA PHE A 35 6.55 3.65 -4.16
C PHE A 35 6.94 3.71 -2.68
N ALA A 36 7.95 2.94 -2.27
CA ALA A 36 8.43 2.93 -0.89
C ALA A 36 9.01 4.28 -0.44
N CYS A 37 9.78 4.96 -1.30
CA CYS A 37 10.33 6.29 -0.99
C CYS A 37 9.26 7.37 -0.89
N ARG A 38 8.30 7.34 -1.82
CA ARG A 38 7.29 8.38 -1.98
C ARG A 38 6.11 8.21 -1.01
N LEU A 39 5.55 7.00 -0.92
CA LEU A 39 4.36 6.73 -0.10
C LEU A 39 4.68 6.17 1.28
N ARG A 40 5.86 5.56 1.49
CA ARG A 40 6.32 5.07 2.81
C ARG A 40 5.30 4.17 3.52
N LEU A 41 4.58 3.38 2.73
CA LEU A 41 3.53 2.47 3.17
C LEU A 41 3.69 1.13 2.43
N PRO A 42 3.52 -0.03 3.11
CA PRO A 42 3.43 -1.31 2.43
C PRO A 42 2.30 -1.30 1.40
N GLY A 43 2.59 -1.65 0.15
CA GLY A 43 1.58 -1.64 -0.91
C GLY A 43 1.61 -2.84 -1.86
N LYS A 44 0.57 -2.95 -2.68
CA LYS A 44 0.48 -3.87 -3.81
C LYS A 44 -0.34 -3.23 -4.92
N SER A 45 0.12 -3.32 -6.16
CA SER A 45 -0.70 -2.97 -7.34
C SER A 45 -1.07 -4.19 -8.18
N GLY A 46 -2.11 -4.08 -9.00
CA GLY A 46 -2.47 -5.10 -9.99
C GLY A 46 -2.89 -4.48 -11.32
N VAL A 47 -2.73 -5.23 -12.41
CA VAL A 47 -3.04 -4.77 -13.78
C VAL A 47 -4.49 -4.33 -13.99
N GLY A 48 -5.42 -4.74 -13.11
CA GLY A 48 -6.81 -4.29 -13.11
C GLY A 48 -7.05 -2.86 -12.58
N GLY A 49 -6.00 -2.11 -12.22
CA GLY A 49 -6.12 -0.73 -11.72
C GLY A 49 -6.27 -0.57 -10.23
N GLY A 50 -6.13 -1.67 -9.48
CA GLY A 50 -6.15 -1.65 -8.03
C GLY A 50 -4.80 -1.32 -7.43
N ILE A 51 -4.81 -0.45 -6.42
CA ILE A 51 -3.71 -0.24 -5.48
C ILE A 51 -4.23 -0.52 -4.07
N PHE A 52 -3.57 -1.43 -3.38
CA PHE A 52 -3.76 -1.67 -1.97
C PHE A 52 -2.55 -1.11 -1.22
N ALA A 53 -2.79 -0.33 -0.17
CA ALA A 53 -1.74 0.19 0.72
C ALA A 53 -2.17 0.01 2.17
N LEU A 54 -1.20 -0.10 3.08
CA LEU A 54 -1.46 -0.48 4.46
C LEU A 54 -0.74 0.45 5.42
N ALA A 55 -1.49 1.25 6.17
CA ALA A 55 -0.98 2.02 7.30
C ALA A 55 -1.01 1.14 8.56
N PRO A 56 0.14 0.61 9.04
CA PRO A 56 0.15 -0.38 10.11
C PRO A 56 -0.55 0.12 11.38
N GLY A 57 -1.54 -0.64 11.87
CA GLY A 57 -2.31 -0.27 13.07
C GLY A 57 -3.28 0.89 12.90
N ARG A 58 -3.39 1.49 11.71
CA ARG A 58 -4.23 2.65 11.43
C ARG A 58 -5.34 2.34 10.42
N ALA A 59 -4.96 1.96 9.21
CA ALA A 59 -5.89 1.85 8.08
C ALA A 59 -5.40 0.87 6.99
N SER A 60 -6.36 0.35 6.24
CA SER A 60 -6.15 -0.43 5.02
C SER A 60 -6.78 0.40 3.92
N ILE A 61 -6.00 0.75 2.92
CA ILE A 61 -6.36 1.69 1.87
C ILE A 61 -6.48 0.90 0.58
N ALA A 62 -7.65 0.94 -0.05
CA ALA A 62 -7.87 0.36 -1.37
C ALA A 62 -8.32 1.48 -2.31
N VAL A 63 -7.57 1.66 -3.39
CA VAL A 63 -7.88 2.62 -4.45
C VAL A 63 -8.00 1.86 -5.76
N TRP A 64 -9.00 2.19 -6.54
CA TRP A 64 -9.19 1.65 -7.87
C TRP A 64 -9.36 2.78 -8.88
N SER A 65 -8.54 2.76 -9.91
CA SER A 65 -8.56 3.74 -11.00
C SER A 65 -8.35 2.98 -12.31
N PRO A 66 -9.43 2.56 -13.01
CA PRO A 66 -9.31 1.91 -14.30
C PRO A 66 -8.84 2.96 -15.33
N GLY A 67 -7.59 2.82 -15.79
CA GLY A 67 -6.96 3.78 -16.70
C GLY A 67 -5.45 3.78 -16.51
N LEU A 68 -4.75 3.12 -17.43
CA LEU A 68 -3.31 3.21 -17.53
C LEU A 68 -2.95 4.50 -18.26
N ASN A 69 -1.99 5.27 -17.75
CA ASN A 69 -1.35 6.29 -18.58
C ASN A 69 -0.55 5.62 -19.72
N ALA A 70 0.01 6.41 -20.65
CA ALA A 70 0.79 5.91 -21.77
C ALA A 70 2.02 5.05 -21.37
N GLN A 71 2.45 5.11 -20.10
CA GLN A 71 3.52 4.28 -19.55
C GLN A 71 3.01 3.05 -18.78
N GLY A 72 1.71 2.71 -18.86
CA GLY A 72 1.17 1.53 -18.17
C GLY A 72 0.97 1.74 -16.67
N ASN A 73 0.75 2.97 -16.19
CA ASN A 73 0.67 3.28 -14.76
C ASN A 73 -0.65 3.93 -14.32
N PHE A 74 -1.08 3.63 -13.10
CA PHE A 74 -2.25 4.23 -12.44
C PHE A 74 -1.88 5.50 -11.67
N THR A 75 -1.35 6.50 -12.38
CA THR A 75 -0.82 7.75 -11.78
C THR A 75 -1.80 8.39 -10.78
N LEU A 76 -3.10 8.35 -11.09
CA LEU A 76 -4.16 8.87 -10.22
C LEU A 76 -4.35 8.05 -8.94
N GLY A 77 -4.32 6.72 -9.05
CA GLY A 77 -4.47 5.85 -7.89
C GLY A 77 -3.32 6.02 -6.89
N THR A 78 -2.08 6.07 -7.38
CA THR A 78 -0.90 6.29 -6.53
C THR A 78 -0.94 7.69 -5.90
N ALA A 79 -1.29 8.72 -6.67
CA ALA A 79 -1.43 10.08 -6.16
C ALA A 79 -2.52 10.17 -5.07
N ALA A 80 -3.65 9.48 -5.25
CA ALA A 80 -4.71 9.46 -4.25
C ALA A 80 -4.25 8.84 -2.92
N VAL A 81 -3.51 7.71 -2.97
CA VAL A 81 -2.95 7.09 -1.76
C VAL A 81 -1.93 8.03 -1.10
N GLU A 82 -1.10 8.70 -1.88
CA GLU A 82 -0.09 9.64 -1.37
C GLU A 82 -0.73 10.85 -0.67
N VAL A 83 -1.73 11.47 -1.30
CA VAL A 83 -2.48 12.59 -0.71
C VAL A 83 -3.13 12.12 0.59
N LEU A 84 -3.85 11.00 0.58
CA LEU A 84 -4.50 10.47 1.77
C LEU A 84 -3.49 10.20 2.90
N ALA A 85 -2.37 9.54 2.60
CA ALA A 85 -1.36 9.20 3.58
C ALA A 85 -0.70 10.44 4.19
N ARG A 86 -0.50 11.49 3.38
CA ARG A 86 0.04 12.78 3.83
C ARG A 86 -0.94 13.51 4.74
N GLU A 87 -2.18 13.70 4.32
CA GLU A 87 -3.19 14.42 5.10
C GLU A 87 -3.49 13.69 6.43
N ALA A 88 -3.43 12.35 6.43
CA ALA A 88 -3.69 11.55 7.62
C ALA A 88 -2.44 11.33 8.51
N GLY A 89 -1.24 11.72 8.05
CA GLY A 89 0.02 11.52 8.78
C GLY A 89 0.39 10.04 8.99
N TRP A 90 0.16 9.19 7.98
CA TRP A 90 0.27 7.72 8.12
C TRP A 90 1.58 7.11 7.61
N PHE A 91 2.61 7.91 7.33
CA PHE A 91 3.89 7.41 6.84
C PHE A 91 4.60 6.53 7.88
N VAL A 92 5.21 5.43 7.43
CA VAL A 92 6.00 4.52 8.29
C VAL A 92 7.42 5.05 8.52
N PHE A 93 7.93 5.89 7.62
CA PHE A 93 9.23 6.55 7.74
C PHE A 93 9.06 8.07 7.74
N GLY A 94 9.76 8.77 8.63
CA GLY A 94 9.66 10.22 8.82
C GLY A 94 9.16 10.56 10.20
#